data_AF-A0A7S3CI39-F1
#
_entry.id   AF-A0A7S3CI39-F1
#
_cell.length_a   1.000
_cell.length_b   1.000
_cell.length_c   1.000
_cell.angle_alpha   90.00
_cell.angle_beta   90.00
_cell.angle_gamma   90.00
#
_symmetry.space_group_name_H-M   'P 1'
#
loop_
_entity.id
_entity.type
_entity.pdbx_description
1 polymer ?
#
loop_
_entity_poly.entity_id
_entity_poly.type
_entity_poly.pdbx_seq_one_letter_code
_entity_poly.pdbx_strand_id
1 'polypeptide(L)'
;FFFPEMELGAITRGTGPKVSLSRQATATQRARMSATARHASEGGGVSESPLGGAEKAACIYLDWNATTPIYEEVADEMRPYLTHFGNPSSSHAYGRPSKAAVKYGRDRVANLMGCSSSEVFFVGSGSEADNWAIASAIKRGKQLASCTGR
;
A
#
# COMPACT_ATOMS: atom_id res chain seq x y z
N PHE A 1 7.33 11.33 -14.61
CA PHE A 1 6.31 10.78 -15.52
C PHE A 1 4.94 11.17 -14.98
N PHE A 2 4.27 12.09 -15.67
CA PHE A 2 2.98 12.68 -15.28
C PHE A 2 1.86 11.72 -15.72
N PHE A 3 1.15 11.11 -14.77
CA PHE A 3 -0.08 10.38 -15.05
C PHE A 3 -1.26 11.32 -14.79
N PRO A 4 -2.11 11.60 -15.80
CA PRO A 4 -3.37 12.30 -15.56
C PRO A 4 -4.40 11.35 -14.95
N GLU A 5 -5.31 11.97 -14.20
CA GLU A 5 -6.47 11.43 -13.48
C GLU A 5 -7.07 10.13 -14.05
N MET A 6 -7.24 9.14 -13.18
CA MET A 6 -8.19 8.04 -13.38
C MET A 6 -9.25 8.13 -12.28
N GLU A 7 -10.46 8.45 -12.71
CA GLU A 7 -11.67 8.64 -11.91
C GLU A 7 -11.92 7.51 -10.90
N LEU A 8 -12.08 7.88 -9.63
CA LEU A 8 -12.41 7.00 -8.52
C LEU A 8 -13.90 6.64 -8.53
N GLY A 9 -14.30 5.67 -9.35
CA GLY A 9 -15.65 5.15 -9.42
C GLY A 9 -15.74 3.70 -8.94
N ALA A 10 -16.44 3.47 -7.82
CA ALA A 10 -16.98 2.20 -7.33
C ALA A 10 -16.07 1.30 -6.46
N ILE A 11 -16.07 1.57 -5.14
CA ILE A 11 -16.05 0.52 -4.11
C ILE A 11 -17.15 0.82 -3.08
N THR A 12 -18.38 0.39 -3.39
CA THR A 12 -19.51 0.43 -2.44
C THR A 12 -19.51 -0.80 -1.54
N ARG A 13 -19.29 -0.57 -0.24
CA ARG A 13 -19.93 -1.20 0.94
C ARG A 13 -20.11 -2.72 0.92
N GLY A 14 -19.12 -3.43 1.46
CA GLY A 14 -19.29 -4.81 1.96
C GLY A 14 -19.94 -4.82 3.36
N THR A 15 -21.06 -5.52 3.46
CA THR A 15 -21.90 -5.73 4.65
C THR A 15 -21.29 -6.78 5.60
N GLY A 16 -20.89 -6.39 6.81
CA GLY A 16 -20.58 -7.30 7.91
C GLY A 16 -21.80 -7.54 8.83
N PRO A 17 -21.84 -8.67 9.58
CA PRO A 17 -23.01 -9.09 10.35
C PRO A 17 -23.27 -8.20 11.58
N LYS A 18 -24.52 -7.75 11.73
CA LYS A 18 -25.01 -7.00 12.90
C LYS A 18 -25.24 -7.95 14.08
N VAL A 19 -24.44 -7.84 15.13
CA VAL A 19 -24.71 -8.47 16.43
C VAL A 19 -25.58 -7.54 17.26
N SER A 20 -26.80 -7.98 17.58
CA SER A 20 -27.74 -7.29 18.45
C SER A 20 -27.40 -7.53 19.92
N LEU A 21 -27.07 -6.48 20.67
CA LEU A 21 -27.04 -6.51 22.13
C LEU A 21 -28.14 -5.60 22.67
N SER A 22 -29.07 -6.22 23.38
CA SER A 22 -30.27 -5.61 23.95
C SER A 22 -30.00 -4.94 25.29
N ARG A 23 -30.62 -3.76 25.46
CA ARG A 23 -31.31 -3.25 26.66
C ARG A 23 -30.48 -3.07 27.96
N GLN A 24 -30.16 -1.80 28.27
CA GLN A 24 -30.81 -0.99 29.33
C GLN A 24 -29.93 0.23 29.65
N ALA A 25 -30.42 1.45 29.38
CA ALA A 25 -29.82 2.69 29.85
C ALA A 25 -30.80 3.39 30.79
N THR A 26 -30.43 3.46 32.07
CA THR A 26 -31.18 4.10 33.16
C THR A 26 -31.07 5.62 33.09
N ALA A 27 -32.13 6.31 33.52
CA ALA A 27 -32.47 7.71 33.27
C ALA A 27 -31.57 8.79 33.94
N THR A 28 -30.33 8.46 34.32
CA THR A 28 -29.46 9.34 35.14
C THR A 28 -28.47 10.18 34.31
N GLN A 29 -28.34 9.96 33.00
CA GLN A 29 -27.37 10.67 32.16
C GLN A 29 -27.92 11.87 31.38
N ARG A 30 -29.17 12.28 31.63
CA ARG A 30 -29.84 13.37 30.89
C ARG A 30 -29.57 14.79 31.42
N ALA A 31 -28.66 14.97 32.39
CA ALA A 31 -28.44 16.25 33.07
C ALA A 31 -27.02 16.82 32.97
N ARG A 32 -26.31 16.61 31.84
CA ARG A 32 -25.06 17.34 31.52
C ARG A 32 -24.99 17.85 30.08
N MET A 33 -26.15 18.16 29.49
CA MET A 33 -26.25 18.91 28.23
C MET A 33 -26.86 20.29 28.50
N SER A 34 -26.03 21.25 28.93
CA SER A 34 -26.37 22.68 28.88
C SER A 34 -25.14 23.53 29.22
N ALA A 35 -24.14 23.52 28.35
CA ALA A 35 -23.24 24.65 28.12
C ALA A 35 -22.15 24.16 27.16
N THR A 36 -22.31 24.52 25.90
CA THR A 36 -21.28 24.84 24.88
C THR A 36 -21.77 24.32 23.53
N ALA A 37 -22.87 24.89 23.07
CA ALA A 37 -23.17 24.99 21.65
C ALA A 37 -23.03 26.47 21.32
N ARG A 38 -22.01 26.83 20.54
CA ARG A 38 -21.99 27.99 19.64
C ARG A 38 -20.71 27.97 18.79
N HIS A 39 -20.90 28.10 17.48
CA HIS A 39 -19.96 28.12 16.35
C HIS A 39 -19.52 26.74 15.84
N ALA A 40 -20.23 26.11 14.89
CA ALA A 40 -20.46 26.48 13.48
C ALA A 40 -19.16 26.54 12.65
N SER A 41 -18.92 25.51 11.83
CA SER A 41 -18.87 25.66 10.36
C SER A 41 -18.62 24.31 9.70
N GLU A 42 -19.49 24.00 8.74
CA GLU A 42 -19.23 23.06 7.67
C GLU A 42 -18.09 23.62 6.80
N GLY A 43 -17.17 22.77 6.34
CA GLY A 43 -16.16 23.20 5.38
C GLY A 43 -15.03 22.19 5.14
N GLY A 44 -15.06 21.56 3.97
CA GLY A 44 -13.87 21.11 3.23
C GLY A 44 -13.17 19.86 3.76
N GLY A 45 -13.15 18.80 2.94
CA GLY A 45 -12.17 17.73 3.09
C GLY A 45 -10.77 18.33 2.98
N VAL A 46 -10.14 18.57 4.13
CA VAL A 46 -8.72 18.86 4.17
C VAL A 46 -8.06 17.54 3.81
N SER A 47 -7.47 17.44 2.62
CA SER A 47 -6.58 16.34 2.29
C SER A 47 -5.50 16.33 3.36
N GLU A 48 -5.59 15.39 4.29
CA GLU A 48 -4.55 15.26 5.32
C GLU A 48 -3.23 15.03 4.60
N SER A 49 -2.28 15.96 4.78
CA SER A 49 -1.01 15.90 4.09
C SER A 49 -0.29 14.60 4.49
N PRO A 50 0.15 13.76 3.54
CA PRO A 50 0.82 12.49 3.84
C PRO A 50 2.16 12.69 4.56
N LEU A 51 2.63 13.93 4.71
CA LEU A 51 3.86 14.24 5.41
C LEU A 51 3.73 14.14 6.94
N GLY A 52 2.52 14.17 7.51
CA GLY A 52 2.24 14.01 8.94
C GLY A 52 2.62 15.22 9.82
N GLY A 53 1.80 15.50 10.83
CA GLY A 53 2.08 16.37 11.99
C GLY A 53 2.25 17.89 11.76
N ALA A 54 1.77 18.71 12.70
CA ALA A 54 1.85 20.17 12.67
C ALA A 54 3.29 20.73 12.61
N GLU A 55 4.30 19.95 13.00
CA GLU A 55 5.73 20.33 12.95
C GLU A 55 6.26 20.44 11.51
N LYS A 56 5.75 19.62 10.57
CA LYS A 56 6.11 19.71 9.15
C LYS A 56 5.30 20.75 8.36
N ALA A 57 4.29 21.35 8.95
CA ALA A 57 3.47 22.37 8.28
C ALA A 57 4.27 23.64 7.92
N ALA A 58 5.44 23.85 8.53
CA ALA A 58 6.34 24.98 8.21
C ALA A 58 7.22 24.73 6.97
N CYS A 59 7.36 23.49 6.49
CA CYS A 59 8.26 23.14 5.39
C CYS A 59 7.50 22.50 4.22
N ILE A 60 7.57 23.14 3.05
CA ILE A 60 6.98 22.60 1.81
C ILE A 60 7.97 21.60 1.21
N TYR A 61 7.57 20.32 1.14
CA TYR A 61 8.39 19.27 0.52
C TYR A 61 8.25 19.30 -1.01
N LEU A 62 9.34 19.68 -1.69
CA LEU A 62 9.38 19.79 -3.16
C LEU A 62 10.24 18.71 -3.84
N ASP A 63 10.76 17.74 -3.07
CA ASP A 63 11.66 16.69 -3.59
C ASP A 63 10.98 15.33 -3.73
N TRP A 64 9.80 15.30 -4.37
CA TRP A 64 9.05 14.06 -4.65
C TRP A 64 9.78 13.11 -5.61
N ASN A 65 10.84 13.58 -6.29
CA ASN A 65 11.64 12.75 -7.17
C ASN A 65 12.63 11.86 -6.39
N ALA A 66 13.09 12.29 -5.20
CA ALA A 66 13.97 11.49 -4.38
C ALA A 66 13.21 10.38 -3.63
N THR A 67 12.08 10.72 -3.00
CA THR A 67 11.21 9.76 -2.33
C THR A 67 9.84 10.35 -2.05
N THR A 68 8.89 9.52 -1.63
CA THR A 68 7.53 9.93 -1.27
C THR A 68 7.22 9.49 0.16
N PRO A 69 6.51 10.30 0.97
CA PRO A 69 5.96 9.82 2.23
C PRO A 69 5.05 8.60 2.00
N ILE A 70 5.01 7.72 2.99
CA ILE A 70 4.13 6.55 3.00
C ILE A 70 2.73 7.02 3.39
N TYR A 71 1.72 6.68 2.59
CA TYR A 71 0.33 6.91 2.95
C TYR A 71 -0.09 6.02 4.14
N GLU A 72 -0.96 6.51 5.02
CA GLU A 72 -1.35 5.80 6.24
C GLU A 72 -1.98 4.43 5.91
N GLU A 73 -2.81 4.35 4.87
CA GLU A 73 -3.41 3.09 4.41
C GLU A 73 -2.36 2.06 3.97
N VAL A 74 -1.21 2.51 3.43
CA VAL A 74 -0.11 1.62 3.05
C VAL A 74 0.63 1.15 4.31
N ALA A 75 0.85 2.03 5.28
CA ALA A 75 1.46 1.67 6.55
C ALA A 75 0.61 0.64 7.32
N ASP A 76 -0.71 0.83 7.33
CA ASP A 76 -1.67 -0.07 7.97
C ASP A 76 -1.70 -1.45 7.29
N GLU A 77 -1.73 -1.51 5.96
CA GLU A 77 -1.69 -2.78 5.20
C GLU A 77 -0.37 -3.52 5.40
N MET A 78 0.74 -2.80 5.58
CA MET A 78 2.07 -3.39 5.80
C MET A 78 2.30 -3.87 7.23
N ARG A 79 1.65 -3.26 8.22
CA ARG A 79 1.86 -3.53 9.65
C ARG A 79 1.81 -5.02 10.04
N PRO A 80 0.86 -5.84 9.55
CA PRO A 80 0.81 -7.27 9.86
C PRO A 80 2.08 -8.03 9.45
N TYR A 81 2.72 -7.63 8.34
CA TYR A 81 3.89 -8.31 7.79
C TYR A 81 5.19 -7.91 8.48
N LEU A 82 5.24 -6.73 9.10
CA LEU A 82 6.42 -6.27 9.86
C LEU A 82 6.65 -7.09 11.13
N THR A 83 5.57 -7.59 11.75
CA THR A 83 5.65 -8.42 12.96
C THR A 83 5.58 -9.92 12.68
N HIS A 84 5.19 -10.33 11.47
CA HIS A 84 5.06 -11.74 11.11
C HIS A 84 6.43 -12.39 10.86
N PHE A 85 6.66 -13.56 11.47
CA PHE A 85 7.91 -14.31 11.29
C PHE A 85 7.76 -15.45 10.29
N GLY A 86 8.71 -15.54 9.35
CA GLY A 86 8.87 -16.71 8.50
C GLY A 86 9.38 -16.39 7.11
N ASN A 87 10.27 -17.24 6.59
CA ASN A 87 10.82 -17.09 5.25
C ASN A 87 9.79 -17.55 4.19
N PRO A 88 9.44 -16.74 3.17
CA PRO A 88 8.53 -17.13 2.09
C PRO A 88 9.02 -18.31 1.24
N SER A 89 10.31 -18.66 1.27
CA SER A 89 10.82 -19.86 0.59
C SER A 89 10.57 -21.15 1.39
N SER A 90 10.26 -21.05 2.68
CA SER A 90 9.99 -22.21 3.54
C SER A 90 8.59 -22.80 3.31
N SER A 91 8.48 -24.13 3.34
CA SER A 91 7.21 -24.86 3.21
C SER A 91 6.44 -25.05 4.52
N HIS A 92 7.11 -24.82 5.66
CA HIS A 92 6.54 -24.97 7.00
C HIS A 92 5.50 -23.89 7.33
N ALA A 93 4.73 -24.13 8.41
CA ALA A 93 3.61 -23.28 8.83
C ALA A 93 3.97 -21.78 8.91
N TYR A 94 5.12 -21.43 9.50
CA TYR A 94 5.54 -20.02 9.61
C TYR A 94 5.86 -19.34 8.26
N GLY A 95 6.29 -20.08 7.23
CA GLY A 95 6.64 -19.51 5.92
C GLY A 95 5.46 -19.34 4.97
N ARG A 96 4.39 -20.14 5.15
CA ARG A 96 3.21 -20.12 4.28
C ARG A 96 2.51 -18.74 4.22
N PRO A 97 2.29 -18.03 5.35
CA PRO A 97 1.69 -16.70 5.30
C PRO A 97 2.56 -15.69 4.55
N SER A 98 3.88 -15.65 4.81
CA SER A 98 4.81 -14.79 4.07
C SER A 98 4.82 -15.08 2.57
N LYS A 99 4.79 -16.37 2.20
CA LYS A 99 4.72 -16.80 0.80
C LYS A 99 3.42 -16.31 0.13
N ALA A 100 2.30 -16.42 0.83
CA ALA A 100 1.01 -15.93 0.35
C ALA A 100 1.00 -14.40 0.18
N ALA A 101 1.59 -13.66 1.12
CA ALA A 101 1.70 -12.21 1.05
C ALA A 101 2.54 -11.74 -0.15
N VAL A 102 3.70 -12.37 -0.38
CA VAL A 102 4.55 -12.06 -1.55
C VAL A 102 3.82 -12.39 -2.86
N LYS A 103 3.08 -13.51 -2.90
CA LYS A 103 2.26 -13.85 -4.08
C LYS A 103 1.17 -12.81 -4.32
N TYR A 104 0.45 -12.40 -3.27
CA TYR A 104 -0.60 -11.39 -3.35
C TYR A 104 -0.05 -10.06 -3.88
N GLY A 105 1.08 -9.58 -3.34
CA GLY A 105 1.75 -8.37 -3.85
C GLY A 105 2.16 -8.51 -5.31
N ARG A 106 2.69 -9.67 -5.72
CA ARG A 106 3.07 -9.94 -7.11
C ARG A 106 1.87 -9.88 -8.06
N ASP A 107 0.75 -10.48 -7.68
CA ASP A 107 -0.47 -10.48 -8.48
C ASP A 107 -1.04 -9.05 -8.61
N ARG A 108 -0.96 -8.23 -7.55
CA ARG A 108 -1.38 -6.81 -7.60
C ARG A 108 -0.54 -5.99 -8.56
N VAL A 109 0.79 -6.14 -8.52
CA VAL A 109 1.70 -5.45 -9.45
C VAL A 109 1.47 -5.92 -10.89
N ALA A 110 1.32 -7.22 -11.10
CA ALA A 110 1.06 -7.79 -12.42
C ALA A 110 -0.23 -7.25 -13.04
N ASN A 111 -1.31 -7.16 -12.25
CA ASN A 111 -2.58 -6.57 -12.67
C ASN A 111 -2.44 -5.08 -13.00
N LEU A 112 -1.67 -4.32 -12.22
CA LEU A 112 -1.40 -2.91 -12.49
C LEU A 112 -0.64 -2.72 -13.81
N MET A 113 0.30 -3.61 -14.11
CA MET A 113 1.14 -3.55 -15.31
C MET A 113 0.54 -4.24 -16.54
N GLY A 114 -0.55 -5.01 -16.38
CA GLY A 114 -1.17 -5.78 -17.45
C GLY A 114 -0.33 -6.97 -17.93
N CYS A 115 0.45 -7.61 -17.05
CA CYS A 115 1.31 -8.75 -17.38
C CYS A 115 1.01 -9.99 -16.54
N SER A 116 1.66 -11.12 -16.85
CA SER A 116 1.58 -12.32 -16.01
C SER A 116 2.36 -12.12 -14.71
N SER A 117 1.87 -12.65 -13.59
CA SER A 117 2.61 -12.60 -12.33
C SER A 117 3.98 -13.32 -12.40
N SER A 118 4.17 -14.25 -13.34
CA SER A 118 5.47 -14.87 -13.60
C SER A 118 6.52 -13.93 -14.20
N GLU A 119 6.10 -12.78 -14.74
CA GLU A 119 6.98 -11.78 -15.36
C GLU A 119 7.41 -10.69 -14.37
N VAL A 120 6.80 -10.64 -13.18
CA VAL A 120 7.14 -9.67 -12.13
C VAL A 120 8.25 -10.23 -11.25
N PHE A 121 9.32 -9.47 -11.06
CA PHE A 121 10.41 -9.80 -10.14
C PHE A 121 10.60 -8.64 -9.14
N PHE A 122 10.78 -8.96 -7.86
CA PHE A 122 11.04 -7.96 -6.83
C PHE A 122 12.56 -7.85 -6.61
N VAL A 123 13.05 -6.62 -6.62
CA VAL A 123 14.45 -6.24 -6.37
C VAL A 123 14.48 -5.10 -5.35
N GLY A 124 15.65 -4.79 -4.78
CA GLY A 124 15.77 -3.79 -3.73
C GLY A 124 15.63 -2.34 -4.21
N SER A 125 15.86 -2.05 -5.49
CA SER A 125 15.75 -0.69 -6.05
C SER A 125 15.62 -0.69 -7.58
N GLY A 126 15.29 0.48 -8.15
CA GLY A 126 15.30 0.69 -9.60
C GLY A 126 16.69 0.48 -10.22
N SER A 127 17.75 0.97 -9.57
CA SER A 127 19.13 0.75 -10.04
C SER A 127 19.53 -0.72 -10.08
N GLU A 128 19.04 -1.54 -9.13
CA GLU A 128 19.23 -2.99 -9.16
C GLU A 128 18.48 -3.63 -10.33
N ALA A 129 17.23 -3.20 -10.58
CA ALA A 129 16.43 -3.68 -11.70
C ALA A 129 17.12 -3.44 -13.05
N ASP A 130 17.59 -2.21 -13.28
CA ASP A 130 18.25 -1.81 -14.53
C ASP A 130 19.54 -2.59 -14.77
N ASN A 131 20.38 -2.70 -13.73
CA ASN A 131 21.61 -3.48 -13.82
C ASN A 131 21.32 -4.96 -14.10
N TRP A 132 20.29 -5.53 -13.47
CA TRP A 132 19.90 -6.91 -13.70
C TRP A 132 19.36 -7.14 -15.12
N ALA A 133 18.57 -6.21 -15.65
CA ALA A 133 18.03 -6.28 -17.00
C ALA A 133 19.14 -6.23 -18.07
N ILE A 134 20.07 -5.29 -17.95
CA ILE A 134 21.21 -5.14 -18.87
C ILE A 134 22.10 -6.38 -18.84
N ALA A 135 22.47 -6.85 -17.64
CA ALA A 135 23.31 -8.03 -17.48
C ALA A 135 22.65 -9.29 -18.09
N SER A 136 21.36 -9.45 -17.85
CA SER A 136 20.54 -10.53 -18.42
C SER A 136 20.49 -10.48 -19.96
N ALA A 137 20.30 -9.28 -20.54
CA ALA A 137 20.28 -9.08 -21.98
C ALA A 137 21.63 -9.43 -22.64
N ILE A 138 22.75 -8.99 -22.05
CA ILE A 138 24.10 -9.33 -22.53
C ILE A 138 24.31 -10.85 -22.48
N LYS A 139 23.95 -11.50 -21.38
CA LYS A 139 24.08 -12.96 -21.22
C LYS A 139 23.27 -13.70 -22.28
N ARG A 140 22.03 -13.27 -22.52
CA ARG A 140 21.17 -13.84 -23.57
C ARG A 140 21.76 -13.65 -24.96
N GLY A 141 22.28 -12.46 -25.28
CA GLY A 141 22.93 -12.19 -26.57
C GLY A 141 24.14 -13.10 -26.83
N LYS A 142 25.00 -13.31 -25.83
CA LYS A 142 26.14 -14.23 -25.92
C LYS A 142 25.71 -15.68 -26.16
N GLN A 143 24.67 -16.14 -25.47
CA GLN A 143 24.11 -17.48 -25.66
C GLN A 143 23.60 -17.67 -27.10
N LEU A 144 22.84 -16.70 -27.61
CA LEU A 144 22.33 -16.75 -28.98
C LEU A 144 23.45 -16.79 -30.01
N ALA A 145 24.48 -15.93 -29.86
CA ALA A 145 25.64 -15.95 -30.74
C ALA A 145 26.32 -17.34 -30.76
N SER A 146 26.55 -17.93 -29.58
CA SER A 146 27.18 -19.25 -29.46
C SER A 146 26.37 -20.39 -30.08
N CYS A 147 25.04 -20.32 -30.07
CA CYS A 147 24.17 -21.32 -30.69
C CYS A 147 24.07 -21.17 -32.22
N THR A 148 24.34 -19.98 -32.76
CA THR A 148 24.21 -19.69 -34.20
C THR A 148 25.49 -19.93 -35.02
N GLY A 149 26.58 -20.42 -34.41
CA GLY A 149 27.80 -20.79 -35.12
C GLY A 149 28.48 -19.63 -35.87
N ARG A 150 28.30 -18.40 -35.39
CA ARG A 150 29.07 -17.22 -35.80
C ARG A 150 30.11 -16.87 -34.76
#